data_AF-T1HX88-F1
#
_entry.id   AF-T1HX88-F1
#
_cell.length_a   1.000
_cell.length_b   1.000
_cell.length_c   1.000
_cell.angle_alpha   90.00
_cell.angle_beta   90.00
_cell.angle_gamma   90.00
#
_symmetry.space_group_name_H-M   'P 1'
#
loop_
_entity.id
_entity.type
_entity.pdbx_description
1 polymer ?
#
loop_
_entity_poly.entity_id
_entity_poly.type
_entity_poly.pdbx_seq_one_letter_code
_entity_poly.pdbx_strand_id
1 'polypeptide(L)'
;MITETIIINCKNNKAKIVVWVDPLDGTNEFTKGLVEHVTVLIGLAVNGEAVGGVIHQPYCNSEKDNKSSHTGRSIWGTRGGNIGGLKVEVPPSDNLVLATTRSHSNELVETTIKAIGASQVLRVGGAGHKC
;
A
#
# COMPACT_ATOMS: atom_id res chain seq x y z
N MET A 1 -3.95 13.77 4.67
CA MET A 1 -4.54 12.56 4.09
C MET A 1 -6.03 12.82 4.01
N ILE A 2 -6.57 13.00 2.80
CA ILE A 2 -8.02 13.08 2.60
C ILE A 2 -8.44 11.65 2.30
N THR A 3 -8.96 10.94 3.30
CA THR A 3 -9.61 9.65 3.07
C THR A 3 -11.06 9.90 2.74
N GLU A 4 -11.52 9.40 1.61
CA GLU A 4 -12.96 9.37 1.29
C GLU A 4 -13.54 8.03 1.75
N THR A 5 -14.72 8.07 2.36
CA THR A 5 -15.44 6.88 2.82
C THR A 5 -16.78 6.81 2.13
N ILE A 6 -17.03 5.71 1.43
CA ILE A 6 -18.32 5.43 0.80
C ILE A 6 -19.00 4.31 1.58
N ILE A 7 -20.15 4.60 2.17
CA ILE A 7 -20.95 3.61 2.91
C ILE A 7 -22.08 3.11 2.01
N ILE A 8 -22.11 1.80 1.78
CA ILE A 8 -23.12 1.13 0.97
C ILE A 8 -23.97 0.25 1.88
N ASN A 9 -25.25 0.61 2.01
CA ASN A 9 -26.24 -0.19 2.73
C ASN A 9 -27.00 -1.10 1.76
N CYS A 10 -26.85 -2.40 1.90
CA CYS A 10 -27.62 -3.36 1.10
C CYS A 10 -29.08 -3.40 1.59
N LYS A 11 -30.03 -3.00 0.72
CA LYS A 11 -31.47 -2.98 1.05
C LYS A 11 -32.04 -4.32 1.55
N ASN A 12 -31.44 -5.45 1.13
CA ASN A 12 -31.93 -6.80 1.43
C ASN A 12 -30.99 -7.61 2.34
N ASN A 13 -29.92 -7.02 2.87
CA ASN A 13 -28.95 -7.72 3.72
C ASN A 13 -28.47 -6.80 4.85
N LYS A 14 -28.43 -7.30 6.09
CA LYS A 14 -27.92 -6.53 7.25
C LYS A 14 -26.42 -6.20 7.16
N ALA A 15 -25.72 -6.76 6.17
CA ALA A 15 -24.32 -6.46 5.91
C ALA A 15 -24.11 -4.97 5.61
N LYS A 16 -23.20 -4.35 6.37
CA LYS A 16 -22.72 -2.99 6.13
C LYS A 16 -21.45 -3.06 5.30
N ILE A 17 -21.48 -2.48 4.11
CA ILE A 17 -20.31 -2.42 3.23
C ILE A 17 -19.72 -1.02 3.32
N VAL A 18 -18.41 -0.94 3.54
CA VAL A 18 -17.66 0.32 3.56
C VAL A 18 -16.52 0.22 2.56
N VAL A 19 -16.40 1.22 1.69
CA VAL A 19 -15.25 1.38 0.80
C VAL A 19 -14.42 2.56 1.30
N TRP A 20 -13.15 2.28 1.61
CA TRP A 20 -12.16 3.27 2.00
C TRP A 20 -11.30 3.62 0.80
N VAL A 21 -11.18 4.90 0.48
CA VAL A 21 -10.39 5.37 -0.65
C VAL A 21 -9.31 6.32 -0.15
N ASP A 22 -8.06 5.99 -0.44
CA ASP A 22 -6.95 6.95 -0.44
C ASP A 22 -6.59 7.24 -1.90
N PRO A 23 -6.99 8.41 -2.44
CA PRO A 23 -6.80 8.71 -3.85
C PRO A 23 -5.33 8.95 -4.22
N LEU A 24 -4.48 9.26 -3.25
CA LEU A 24 -3.06 9.52 -3.46
C LEU A 24 -2.27 9.31 -2.17
N ASP A 25 -1.90 8.06 -1.93
CA ASP A 25 -0.94 7.67 -0.90
C ASP A 25 0.50 7.97 -1.38
N GLY A 26 1.36 8.41 -0.47
CA GLY A 26 2.70 8.91 -0.82
C GLY A 26 2.72 10.37 -1.29
N THR A 27 1.77 11.21 -0.83
CA THR A 27 1.64 12.62 -1.25
C THR A 27 2.94 13.42 -1.12
N ASN A 28 3.69 13.27 -0.02
CA ASN A 28 4.95 13.98 0.20
C ASN A 28 6.01 13.54 -0.84
N GLU A 29 6.09 12.24 -1.11
CA GLU A 29 6.97 11.67 -2.13
C GLU A 29 6.62 12.15 -3.53
N PHE A 30 5.33 12.23 -3.87
CA PHE A 30 4.87 12.79 -5.14
C PHE A 30 5.36 14.23 -5.35
N THR A 31 5.23 15.09 -4.32
CA THR A 31 5.72 16.49 -4.40
C THR A 31 7.23 16.59 -4.58
N LYS A 32 7.97 15.53 -4.25
CA LYS A 32 9.43 15.43 -4.36
C LYS A 32 9.89 14.72 -5.63
N GLY A 33 8.97 14.36 -6.52
CA GLY A 33 9.26 13.64 -7.77
C GLY A 33 9.53 12.14 -7.60
N LEU A 34 9.32 11.57 -6.40
CA LEU A 34 9.50 10.15 -6.11
C LEU A 34 8.19 9.41 -6.41
N VAL A 35 7.84 9.41 -7.69
CA VAL A 35 6.55 8.94 -8.20
C VAL A 35 6.35 7.43 -8.04
N GLU A 36 7.43 6.67 -7.91
CA GLU A 36 7.43 5.23 -7.65
C GLU A 36 6.84 4.84 -6.28
N HIS A 37 6.84 5.77 -5.33
CA HIS A 37 6.23 5.58 -4.00
C HIS A 37 4.72 5.85 -3.99
N VAL A 38 4.15 6.36 -5.08
CA VAL A 38 2.75 6.77 -5.13
C VAL A 38 1.83 5.59 -5.41
N THR A 39 0.78 5.48 -4.61
CA THR A 39 -0.28 4.49 -4.84
C THR A 39 -1.68 5.09 -4.72
N VAL A 40 -2.65 4.45 -5.37
CA VAL A 40 -4.08 4.66 -5.13
C VAL A 40 -4.59 3.44 -4.40
N LEU A 41 -5.29 3.64 -3.29
CA LEU A 41 -5.76 2.56 -2.41
C LEU A 41 -7.27 2.54 -2.38
N ILE A 42 -7.86 1.36 -2.62
CA ILE A 42 -9.28 1.11 -2.44
C ILE A 42 -9.44 -0.12 -1.55
N GLY A 43 -9.89 0.08 -0.31
CA GLY A 43 -10.16 -0.98 0.65
C GLY A 43 -11.66 -1.31 0.74
N LEU A 44 -12.01 -2.59 0.75
CA LEU A 44 -13.36 -3.08 0.96
C LEU A 44 -13.48 -3.69 2.36
N ALA A 45 -14.43 -3.19 3.15
CA ALA A 45 -14.77 -3.74 4.44
C ALA A 45 -16.24 -4.17 4.52
N VAL A 46 -16.50 -5.29 5.18
CA VAL A 46 -17.85 -5.80 5.45
C VAL A 46 -17.99 -5.95 6.96
N ASN A 47 -19.01 -5.32 7.53
CA ASN A 47 -19.30 -5.33 8.97
C ASN A 47 -18.10 -4.88 9.84
N GLY A 48 -17.28 -3.96 9.32
CA GLY A 48 -16.11 -3.43 10.02
C GLY A 48 -14.81 -4.21 9.80
N GLU A 49 -14.84 -5.35 9.10
CA GLU A 49 -13.65 -6.13 8.79
C GLU A 49 -13.19 -5.91 7.35
N ALA A 50 -11.89 -5.71 7.13
CA ALA A 50 -11.31 -5.68 5.79
C ALA A 50 -11.42 -7.06 5.12
N VAL A 51 -12.04 -7.10 3.94
CA VAL A 51 -12.29 -8.34 3.19
C VAL A 51 -11.65 -8.36 1.81
N GLY A 52 -11.12 -7.23 1.33
CA GLY A 52 -10.39 -7.16 0.08
C GLY A 52 -9.97 -5.73 -0.25
N GLY A 53 -9.29 -5.57 -1.38
CA GLY A 53 -8.88 -4.25 -1.84
C GLY A 53 -8.09 -4.28 -3.14
N VAL A 54 -7.79 -3.07 -3.61
CA VAL A 54 -6.98 -2.78 -4.79
C VAL A 54 -5.91 -1.77 -4.41
N ILE A 55 -4.68 -2.04 -4.85
CA ILE A 55 -3.55 -1.12 -4.82
C ILE A 55 -3.17 -0.86 -6.27
N HIS A 56 -3.34 0.38 -6.73
CA HIS A 56 -2.87 0.78 -8.06
C HIS A 56 -1.57 1.57 -7.91
N GLN A 57 -0.55 1.19 -8.68
CA GLN A 57 0.76 1.83 -8.76
C GLN A 57 0.90 2.47 -10.15
N PRO A 58 0.64 3.77 -10.29
CA PRO A 58 0.58 4.43 -11.60
C PRO A 58 1.92 4.44 -12.35
N TYR A 59 3.04 4.33 -11.61
CA TYR A 59 4.40 4.53 -12.12
C TYR A 59 5.29 3.28 -12.03
N CYS A 60 4.75 2.07 -11.88
CA CYS A 60 5.55 0.88 -11.55
C CYS A 60 6.62 0.46 -12.58
N ASN A 61 6.59 1.02 -13.80
CA ASN A 61 7.49 0.68 -14.91
C ASN A 61 8.22 1.90 -15.53
N SER A 62 8.23 3.06 -14.85
CA SER A 62 8.79 4.30 -15.41
C SER A 62 10.28 4.21 -15.77
N GLU A 63 11.07 3.39 -15.07
CA GLU A 63 12.52 3.32 -15.26
C GLU A 63 13.00 2.22 -16.22
N LYS A 64 12.20 1.17 -16.45
CA LYS A 64 12.71 -0.04 -17.14
C LYS A 64 12.65 0.03 -18.67
N ASP A 65 11.82 0.90 -19.25
CA ASP A 65 11.46 0.75 -20.65
C ASP A 65 12.01 1.82 -21.61
N ASN A 66 12.62 2.94 -21.17
CA ASN A 66 13.04 4.05 -22.07
C ASN A 66 11.97 4.46 -23.12
N LYS A 67 10.71 4.07 -22.88
CA LYS A 67 9.56 4.26 -23.74
C LYS A 67 8.62 5.16 -22.97
N SER A 68 8.08 6.15 -23.65
CA SER A 68 7.09 7.12 -23.16
C SER A 68 5.77 6.52 -22.66
N SER A 69 5.64 5.19 -22.61
CA SER A 69 4.44 4.48 -22.18
C SER A 69 4.55 4.10 -20.70
N HIS A 70 4.07 4.98 -19.83
CA HIS A 70 3.87 4.66 -18.42
C HIS A 70 2.77 3.59 -18.32
N THR A 71 3.15 2.33 -18.12
CA THR A 71 2.20 1.26 -17.80
C THR A 71 2.19 1.08 -16.29
N GLY A 72 1.19 1.69 -15.62
CA GLY A 72 0.92 1.39 -14.22
C GLY A 72 0.49 -0.07 -14.04
N ARG A 73 0.51 -0.56 -12.79
CA ARG A 73 -0.03 -1.89 -12.44
C ARG A 73 -1.10 -1.78 -11.38
N SER A 74 -2.01 -2.75 -11.36
CA SER A 74 -3.02 -2.90 -10.31
C SER A 74 -2.86 -4.25 -9.63
N ILE A 75 -2.65 -4.20 -8.32
CA ILE A 75 -2.62 -5.35 -7.43
C ILE A 75 -3.97 -5.42 -6.75
N TRP A 76 -4.53 -6.61 -6.58
CA TRP A 76 -5.82 -6.79 -5.92
C TRP A 76 -5.86 -8.11 -5.18
N GLY A 77 -6.75 -8.20 -4.19
CA GLY A 77 -6.99 -9.45 -3.49
C GLY A 77 -8.20 -9.40 -2.56
N THR A 78 -8.66 -10.59 -2.15
CA THR A 78 -9.74 -10.76 -1.18
C THR A 78 -9.37 -11.77 -0.11
N ARG A 79 -9.94 -11.61 1.08
CA ARG A 79 -9.75 -12.54 2.20
C ARG A 79 -10.34 -13.91 1.83
N GLY A 80 -9.51 -14.94 1.87
CA GLY A 80 -9.89 -16.31 1.49
C GLY A 80 -10.07 -16.51 -0.02
N GLY A 81 -9.74 -15.52 -0.84
CA GLY A 81 -9.80 -15.60 -2.30
C GLY A 81 -8.43 -15.50 -2.95
N ASN A 82 -8.43 -15.05 -4.21
CA ASN A 82 -7.21 -14.92 -5.02
C ASN A 82 -6.55 -13.55 -4.83
N ILE A 83 -5.26 -13.51 -5.16
CA ILE A 83 -4.47 -12.29 -5.31
C ILE A 83 -4.04 -12.20 -6.77
N GLY A 84 -4.06 -11.00 -7.35
CA GLY A 84 -3.62 -10.75 -8.73
C GLY A 84 -2.80 -9.48 -8.87
N GLY A 85 -2.07 -9.36 -9.98
CA GLY A 85 -1.28 -8.17 -10.29
C GLY A 85 0.10 -8.10 -9.64
N LEU A 86 0.48 -9.12 -8.86
CA LEU A 86 1.79 -9.27 -8.24
C LEU A 86 2.25 -10.73 -8.35
N LYS A 87 3.56 -10.93 -8.59
CA LYS A 87 4.22 -12.21 -8.36
C LYS A 87 4.66 -12.23 -6.90
N VAL A 88 4.04 -13.10 -6.09
CA VAL A 88 4.39 -13.26 -4.68
C VAL A 88 5.70 -14.04 -4.58
N GLU A 89 6.67 -13.47 -3.89
CA GLU A 89 7.97 -14.09 -3.62
C GLU A 89 8.17 -14.22 -2.12
N VAL A 90 8.78 -15.32 -1.69
CA VAL A 90 9.09 -15.56 -0.27
C VAL A 90 10.38 -14.78 0.05
N PRO A 91 10.37 -13.89 1.06
CA PRO A 91 11.59 -13.18 1.44
C PRO A 91 12.65 -14.15 1.98
N PRO A 92 13.95 -13.84 1.81
CA PRO A 92 15.03 -14.65 2.37
C PRO A 92 14.88 -14.81 3.89
N SER A 93 15.05 -16.03 4.40
CA SER A 93 14.84 -16.37 5.82
C SER A 93 15.97 -15.90 6.75
N ASP A 94 17.13 -15.58 6.19
CA ASP A 94 18.36 -15.20 6.87
C ASP A 94 18.52 -13.68 7.03
N ASN A 95 17.67 -12.88 6.39
CA ASN A 95 17.78 -11.42 6.38
C ASN A 95 16.43 -10.74 6.63
N LEU A 96 16.25 -10.28 7.87
CA LEU A 96 15.11 -9.44 8.22
C LEU A 96 15.29 -8.04 7.64
N VAL A 97 14.45 -7.68 6.66
CA VAL A 97 14.39 -6.33 6.09
C VAL A 97 13.15 -5.62 6.62
N LEU A 98 13.34 -4.47 7.27
CA LEU A 98 12.27 -3.65 7.83
C LEU A 98 11.98 -2.43 6.95
N ALA A 99 10.80 -2.36 6.35
CA ALA A 99 10.34 -1.16 5.66
C ALA A 99 9.55 -0.25 6.61
N THR A 100 9.93 1.03 6.69
CA THR A 100 9.32 2.01 7.60
C THR A 100 9.20 3.39 6.96
N THR A 101 8.54 4.30 7.67
CA THR A 101 8.28 5.68 7.24
C THR A 101 9.57 6.44 6.94
N ARG A 102 9.57 7.12 5.79
CA ARG A 102 10.62 8.07 5.40
C ARG A 102 10.46 9.45 6.03
N SER A 103 9.23 9.92 6.15
CA SER A 103 8.93 11.34 6.39
C SER A 103 8.24 11.63 7.72
N HIS A 104 7.79 10.60 8.46
CA HIS A 104 7.04 10.75 9.72
C HIS A 104 7.62 9.85 10.82
N SER A 105 8.94 9.92 11.07
CA SER A 105 9.57 9.17 12.16
C SER A 105 9.50 9.93 13.50
N ASN A 106 9.62 9.20 14.60
CA ASN A 106 9.74 9.74 15.95
C ASN A 106 10.57 8.79 16.84
N GLU A 107 10.83 9.18 18.09
CA GLU A 107 11.66 8.41 19.02
C GLU A 107 11.12 6.99 19.28
N LEU A 108 9.80 6.82 19.32
CA LEU A 108 9.16 5.52 19.48
C LEU A 108 9.45 4.61 18.27
N VAL A 109 9.36 5.14 17.05
CA VAL A 109 9.70 4.41 15.83
C VAL A 109 11.17 4.02 15.83
N GLU A 110 12.08 4.93 16.17
CA GLU A 110 13.53 4.65 16.21
C GLU A 110 13.90 3.60 17.27
N THR A 111 13.28 3.68 18.44
CA THR A 111 13.50 2.70 19.52
C THR A 111 13.00 1.31 19.11
N THR A 112 11.84 1.26 18.45
CA THR A 112 11.26 0.01 17.94
C THR A 112 12.15 -0.60 16.86
N ILE A 113 12.65 0.20 15.91
CA ILE A 113 13.58 -0.26 14.86
C ILE A 113 14.83 -0.91 15.47
N LYS A 114 15.42 -0.27 16.49
CA LYS A 114 16.61 -0.81 17.18
C LYS A 114 16.30 -2.12 17.90
N ALA A 115 15.14 -2.22 18.56
CA ALA A 115 14.74 -3.42 19.28
C ALA A 115 14.46 -4.62 18.37
N ILE A 116 13.97 -4.38 17.14
CA ILE A 116 13.71 -5.44 16.14
C ILE A 116 15.01 -6.11 15.68
N GLY A 117 16.13 -5.38 15.63
CA GLY A 117 17.41 -5.94 15.21
C GLY A 117 17.44 -6.37 13.73
N ALA A 118 16.72 -5.67 12.85
CA ALA A 118 16.68 -5.97 11.43
C ALA A 118 18.05 -5.78 10.76
N SER A 119 18.40 -6.68 9.83
CA SER A 119 19.63 -6.61 9.03
C SER A 119 19.66 -5.37 8.13
N GLN A 120 18.49 -4.91 7.70
CA GLN A 120 18.35 -3.73 6.85
C GLN A 120 17.07 -2.96 7.20
N VAL A 121 17.15 -1.63 7.15
CA VAL A 121 15.99 -0.73 7.33
C VAL A 121 15.80 0.10 6.08
N LEU A 122 14.68 -0.09 5.38
CA LEU A 122 14.27 0.67 4.22
C LEU A 122 13.35 1.81 4.66
N ARG A 123 13.75 3.07 4.43
CA ARG A 123 12.92 4.24 4.75
C ARG A 123 12.26 4.79 3.49
N VAL A 124 11.02 4.39 3.27
CA VAL A 124 10.25 4.72 2.06
C VAL A 124 8.91 5.36 2.39
N GLY A 125 8.39 6.16 1.46
CA GLY A 125 7.06 6.75 1.58
C GLY A 125 5.97 5.83 1.06
N GLY A 126 4.72 6.22 1.27
CA GLY A 126 3.53 5.48 0.82
C GLY A 126 3.25 4.23 1.67
N ALA A 127 2.07 4.14 2.27
CA ALA A 127 1.60 2.92 2.91
C ALA A 127 1.52 1.77 1.89
N GLY A 128 0.90 1.98 0.74
CA GLY A 128 0.74 0.98 -0.32
C GLY A 128 2.04 0.57 -0.97
N HIS A 129 3.04 1.46 -1.03
CA HIS A 129 4.36 1.12 -1.57
C HIS A 129 5.17 0.20 -0.65
N LYS A 130 4.89 0.19 0.66
CA LYS A 130 5.51 -0.73 1.62
C LYS A 130 4.88 -2.14 1.64
N CYS A 131 3.73 -2.33 0.97
CA CYS A 131 2.97 -3.57 0.94
C CYS A 131 3.38 -4.52 -0.20
#